data_AF-A0A4R7KAH0-F1
#
_entry.id   AF-A0A4R7KAH0-F1
#
_cell.length_a   1.000
_cell.length_b   1.000
_cell.length_c   1.000
_cell.angle_alpha   90.00
_cell.angle_beta   90.00
_cell.angle_gamma   90.00
#
_symmetry.space_group_name_H-M   'P 1'
#
loop_
_entity.id
_entity.type
_entity.pdbx_description
1 polymer ?
#
loop_
_entity_poly.entity_id
_entity_poly.type
_entity_poly.pdbx_seq_one_letter_code
_entity_poly.pdbx_strand_id
1 'polypeptide(L)'
;MPEIVLTAERSLTTTTADLNGNINTDTLYIGRDENNAYRSYLYFDTSSLSDTLNIVSVSLILPIIKDFYPCCKKCFFVYPLTSDFGDYTTFLNFPTFGSPYTKMRYHSGPVEIDITNIVSNWINNNLVNYGLMIKGTESSCSLMTFGSAINPDPNLVPKLRIIYSLGPKPVPSLVNFKEKNFTLSNTSPTSTSTCVGTFKDGTFFITRTDAGTDPLTFTIQVSADGTTWVTDSSDTLTNGSIALVPLYFGKCYRLIGSGAGTWNVNVKFVYQYY
;
A
#
# COMPACT_ATOMS: atom_id res chain seq x y z
N MET A 1 -15.05 -4.23 -22.10
CA MET A 1 -15.12 -4.47 -20.63
C MET A 1 -16.19 -3.54 -20.09
N PRO A 2 -16.99 -3.97 -19.10
CA PRO A 2 -18.01 -3.09 -18.54
C PRO A 2 -17.38 -1.90 -17.81
N GLU A 3 -18.14 -0.81 -17.75
CA GLU A 3 -17.69 0.51 -17.26
C GLU A 3 -18.72 1.09 -16.29
N ILE A 4 -18.23 1.71 -15.22
CA ILE A 4 -19.00 2.57 -14.31
C ILE A 4 -18.38 3.96 -14.35
N VAL A 5 -19.23 4.99 -14.43
CA VAL A 5 -18.81 6.39 -14.34
C VAL A 5 -19.43 7.02 -13.10
N LEU A 6 -18.58 7.55 -12.22
CA LEU A 6 -18.99 8.32 -11.05
C LEU A 6 -18.64 9.79 -11.27
N THR A 7 -19.53 10.70 -10.90
CA THR A 7 -19.28 12.14 -10.90
C THR A 7 -18.84 12.62 -9.50
N ALA A 8 -18.02 13.65 -9.44
CA ALA A 8 -17.66 14.25 -8.16
C ALA A 8 -18.90 14.86 -7.49
N GLU A 9 -19.11 14.58 -6.21
CA GLU A 9 -20.22 15.12 -5.43
C GLU A 9 -19.84 16.42 -4.70
N ARG A 10 -18.58 16.51 -4.29
CA ARG A 10 -18.04 17.67 -3.57
C ARG A 10 -16.69 18.04 -4.12
N SER A 11 -16.42 19.34 -4.13
CA SER A 11 -15.12 19.86 -4.52
C SER A 11 -14.86 21.23 -3.92
N LEU A 12 -13.60 21.58 -3.70
CA LEU A 12 -13.18 22.94 -3.40
C LEU A 12 -11.71 23.14 -3.77
N THR A 13 -11.27 24.39 -3.84
CA THR A 13 -9.89 24.80 -4.03
C THR A 13 -9.41 25.62 -2.84
N THR A 14 -8.17 25.43 -2.39
CA THR A 14 -7.48 26.33 -1.46
C THR A 14 -6.32 27.02 -2.16
N THR A 15 -5.93 28.20 -1.68
CA THR A 15 -4.86 29.00 -2.31
C THR A 15 -4.02 29.75 -1.29
N THR A 16 -2.75 30.01 -1.62
CA THR A 16 -1.91 30.92 -0.80
C THR A 16 -2.35 32.38 -0.90
N ALA A 17 -3.19 32.74 -1.87
CA ALA A 17 -3.75 34.09 -2.00
C ALA A 17 -4.71 34.42 -0.84
N ASP A 18 -5.36 33.40 -0.29
CA ASP A 18 -6.24 33.48 0.86
C ASP A 18 -5.99 32.27 1.77
N LEU A 19 -5.13 32.48 2.76
CA LEU A 19 -4.66 31.43 3.66
C LEU A 19 -5.75 30.85 4.57
N ASN A 20 -6.82 31.59 4.81
CA ASN A 20 -7.89 31.24 5.75
C ASN A 20 -9.23 30.98 5.06
N GLY A 21 -9.30 31.12 3.74
CA GLY A 21 -10.49 30.82 2.95
C GLY A 21 -10.30 29.62 2.02
N ASN A 22 -11.36 29.37 1.26
CA ASN A 22 -11.37 28.46 0.13
C ASN A 22 -12.22 29.05 -1.01
N ILE A 23 -12.05 28.46 -2.18
CA ILE A 23 -12.77 28.76 -3.40
C ILE A 23 -13.68 27.54 -3.67
N ASN A 24 -14.97 27.72 -3.47
CA ASN A 24 -15.99 26.72 -3.79
C ASN A 24 -16.92 27.29 -4.87
N THR A 25 -16.47 27.20 -6.12
CA THR A 25 -17.16 27.76 -7.31
C THR A 25 -17.28 26.69 -8.38
N ASP A 26 -17.88 27.02 -9.52
CA ASP A 26 -18.00 26.11 -10.67
C ASP A 26 -16.64 25.64 -11.26
N THR A 27 -15.53 26.24 -10.83
CA THR A 27 -14.19 26.04 -11.35
C THR A 27 -13.21 25.64 -10.23
N LEU A 28 -12.35 24.68 -10.53
CA LEU A 28 -11.21 24.25 -9.72
C LEU A 28 -9.91 24.82 -10.25
N TYR A 29 -8.97 25.11 -9.34
CA TYR A 29 -7.65 25.63 -9.66
C TYR A 29 -6.58 24.68 -9.14
N ILE A 30 -5.62 24.33 -9.99
CA ILE A 30 -4.55 23.38 -9.66
C ILE A 30 -3.23 23.88 -10.23
N GLY A 31 -2.20 23.91 -9.39
CA GLY A 31 -0.87 24.35 -9.77
C GLY A 31 -0.52 25.70 -9.17
N ARG A 32 0.25 26.51 -9.87
CA ARG A 32 0.74 27.79 -9.33
C ARG A 32 0.70 28.88 -10.40
N ASP A 33 0.27 30.08 -10.04
CA ASP A 33 0.51 31.30 -10.82
C ASP A 33 1.82 31.97 -10.39
N GLU A 34 2.07 33.22 -10.78
CA GLU A 34 3.31 33.92 -10.42
C GLU A 34 3.53 34.01 -8.90
N ASN A 35 2.46 34.15 -8.13
CA ASN A 35 2.51 34.46 -6.70
C ASN A 35 1.95 33.33 -5.84
N ASN A 36 0.94 32.60 -6.34
CA ASN A 36 0.07 31.78 -5.53
C ASN A 36 0.00 30.32 -5.98
N ALA A 37 -0.02 29.41 -5.00
CA ALA A 37 -0.25 27.98 -5.21
C ALA A 37 -1.71 27.62 -4.95
N TYR A 38 -2.25 26.69 -5.74
CA TYR A 38 -3.63 26.24 -5.71
C TYR A 38 -3.69 24.71 -5.63
N ARG A 39 -4.49 24.22 -4.68
CA ARG A 39 -4.73 22.79 -4.45
C ARG A 39 -6.22 22.55 -4.42
N SER A 40 -6.67 21.53 -5.13
CA SER A 40 -8.09 21.19 -5.23
C SER A 40 -8.38 19.87 -4.55
N TYR A 41 -9.61 19.73 -4.05
CA TYR A 41 -10.10 18.55 -3.36
C TYR A 41 -11.35 18.05 -4.08
N LEU A 42 -11.50 16.74 -4.17
CA LEU A 42 -12.63 16.07 -4.80
C LEU A 42 -13.12 14.92 -3.94
N TYR A 43 -14.43 14.76 -3.85
CA TYR A 43 -15.07 13.59 -3.25
C TYR A 43 -15.95 12.89 -4.28
N PHE A 44 -15.90 11.56 -4.31
CA PHE A 44 -16.73 10.71 -5.13
C PHE A 44 -17.39 9.68 -4.22
N ASP A 45 -18.72 9.55 -4.28
CA ASP A 45 -19.39 8.48 -3.55
C ASP A 45 -19.13 7.14 -4.25
N THR A 46 -18.43 6.26 -3.53
CA THR A 46 -18.11 4.90 -3.97
C THR A 46 -19.01 3.85 -3.34
N SER A 47 -20.03 4.23 -2.58
CA SER A 47 -20.95 3.32 -1.88
C SER A 47 -21.72 2.39 -2.83
N SER A 48 -21.92 2.84 -4.07
CA SER A 48 -22.54 2.06 -5.15
C SER A 48 -21.63 0.98 -5.74
N LEU A 49 -20.33 1.02 -5.44
CA LEU A 49 -19.37 0.03 -5.92
C LEU A 49 -19.39 -1.18 -5.01
N SER A 50 -19.78 -2.33 -5.55
CA SER A 50 -19.77 -3.59 -4.82
C SER A 50 -18.35 -4.09 -4.55
N ASP A 51 -18.12 -4.64 -3.35
CA ASP A 51 -16.90 -5.38 -2.99
C ASP A 51 -16.65 -6.61 -3.88
N THR A 52 -17.60 -7.00 -4.73
CA THR A 52 -17.44 -8.09 -5.70
C THR A 52 -16.81 -7.65 -7.03
N LEU A 53 -16.63 -6.34 -7.25
CA LEU A 53 -16.05 -5.82 -8.49
C LEU A 53 -14.55 -6.07 -8.55
N ASN A 54 -14.09 -6.64 -9.67
CA ASN A 54 -12.67 -6.70 -10.02
C ASN A 54 -12.30 -5.45 -10.81
N ILE A 55 -11.77 -4.44 -10.13
CA ILE A 55 -11.25 -3.24 -10.78
C ILE A 55 -10.09 -3.64 -11.70
N VAL A 56 -10.21 -3.31 -12.98
CA VAL A 56 -9.15 -3.43 -13.98
C VAL A 56 -8.36 -2.13 -14.06
N SER A 57 -9.07 -1.00 -14.14
CA SER A 57 -8.44 0.32 -14.12
C SER A 57 -9.42 1.40 -13.66
N VAL A 58 -8.88 2.47 -13.08
CA VAL A 58 -9.64 3.68 -12.73
C VAL A 58 -8.91 4.92 -13.21
N SER A 59 -9.60 5.72 -14.02
CA SER A 59 -9.11 7.01 -14.51
C SER A 59 -9.90 8.15 -13.88
N LEU A 60 -9.21 9.07 -13.22
CA LEU A 60 -9.74 10.38 -12.85
C LEU A 60 -9.68 11.30 -14.07
N ILE A 61 -10.84 11.71 -14.56
CA ILE A 61 -11.00 12.61 -15.70
C ILE A 61 -11.27 14.02 -15.17
N LEU A 62 -10.39 14.96 -15.50
CA LEU A 62 -10.53 16.37 -15.14
C LEU A 62 -10.82 17.20 -16.41
N PRO A 63 -12.06 17.68 -16.60
CA PRO A 63 -12.41 18.53 -17.74
C PRO A 63 -11.68 19.88 -17.67
N ILE A 64 -10.78 20.12 -18.62
CA ILE A 64 -9.99 21.36 -18.67
C ILE A 64 -10.90 22.52 -19.08
N ILE A 65 -10.90 23.59 -18.31
CA ILE A 65 -11.48 24.89 -18.69
C ILE A 65 -10.41 25.77 -19.33
N LYS A 66 -9.23 25.88 -18.71
CA LYS A 66 -8.15 26.72 -19.22
C LYS A 66 -6.77 26.27 -18.75
N ASP A 67 -5.81 26.30 -19.67
CA ASP A 67 -4.37 26.23 -19.37
C ASP A 67 -3.78 27.64 -19.45
N PHE A 68 -3.35 28.20 -18.33
CA PHE A 68 -2.77 29.55 -18.28
C PHE A 68 -1.31 29.57 -18.74
N TYR A 69 -0.63 28.42 -18.76
CA TYR A 69 0.80 28.32 -19.01
C TYR A 69 1.12 27.15 -19.96
N PRO A 70 0.58 27.11 -21.20
CA PRO A 70 0.64 25.94 -22.08
C PRO A 70 2.07 25.50 -22.45
N CYS A 71 3.03 26.43 -22.45
CA CYS A 71 4.45 26.13 -22.72
C CYS A 71 5.19 25.51 -21.52
N CYS A 72 4.63 25.60 -20.31
CA CYS A 72 5.27 25.11 -19.10
C CYS A 72 5.00 23.62 -18.89
N LYS A 73 6.02 22.88 -18.45
CA LYS A 73 5.88 21.48 -18.04
C LYS A 73 5.06 21.40 -16.76
N LYS A 74 4.02 20.56 -16.75
CA LYS A 74 3.12 20.40 -15.60
C LYS A 74 3.13 18.96 -15.12
N CYS A 75 3.09 18.78 -13.81
CA CYS A 75 2.85 17.50 -13.17
C CYS A 75 1.66 17.65 -12.23
N PHE A 76 0.75 16.69 -12.28
CA PHE A 76 -0.32 16.54 -11.29
C PHE A 76 0.04 15.43 -10.32
N PHE A 77 -0.26 15.68 -9.06
CA PHE A 77 -0.10 14.72 -7.97
C PHE A 77 -1.47 14.54 -7.33
N VAL A 78 -1.91 13.29 -7.22
CA VAL A 78 -3.19 12.93 -6.60
C VAL A 78 -2.91 12.10 -5.37
N TYR A 79 -3.42 12.55 -4.22
CA TYR A 79 -3.26 11.91 -2.92
C TYR A 79 -4.62 11.52 -2.36
N PRO A 80 -4.78 10.33 -1.75
CA PRO A 80 -5.95 10.01 -0.94
C PRO A 80 -5.91 10.83 0.34
N LEU A 81 -7.07 11.35 0.74
CA LEU A 81 -7.24 12.01 2.03
C LEU A 81 -7.41 10.97 3.13
N THR A 82 -6.90 11.29 4.32
CA THR A 82 -7.08 10.50 5.56
C THR A 82 -7.93 11.20 6.60
N SER A 83 -8.40 12.41 6.30
CA SER A 83 -9.43 13.15 7.02
C SER A 83 -10.33 13.89 6.02
N ASP A 84 -11.56 14.18 6.42
CA ASP A 84 -12.53 14.87 5.56
C ASP A 84 -12.12 16.32 5.25
N PHE A 85 -12.65 16.87 4.17
CA PHE A 85 -12.54 18.27 3.80
C PHE A 85 -13.91 18.95 3.86
N GLY A 86 -14.00 20.28 3.74
CA GLY A 86 -15.29 20.98 3.75
C GLY A 86 -15.13 22.50 3.88
N ASP A 87 -16.16 23.17 4.40
CA ASP A 87 -16.22 24.63 4.47
C ASP A 87 -15.06 25.25 5.29
N TYR A 88 -14.51 24.50 6.24
CA TYR A 88 -13.38 24.92 7.07
C TYR A 88 -12.00 24.51 6.52
N THR A 89 -11.96 23.87 5.35
CA THR A 89 -10.70 23.55 4.68
C THR A 89 -10.11 24.83 4.10
N THR A 90 -8.86 25.12 4.45
CA THR A 90 -8.12 26.30 3.98
C THR A 90 -6.71 25.90 3.60
N PHE A 91 -5.92 26.84 3.07
CA PHE A 91 -4.53 26.53 2.76
C PHE A 91 -3.69 26.24 4.01
N LEU A 92 -4.01 26.88 5.15
CA LEU A 92 -3.36 26.61 6.45
C LEU A 92 -3.98 25.42 7.20
N ASN A 93 -5.27 25.14 6.98
CA ASN A 93 -6.01 24.04 7.58
C ASN A 93 -6.42 23.02 6.51
N PHE A 94 -5.42 22.36 5.91
CA PHE A 94 -5.67 21.34 4.89
C PHE A 94 -5.86 19.96 5.53
N PRO A 95 -6.71 19.10 4.94
CA PRO A 95 -6.89 17.72 5.41
C PRO A 95 -5.59 16.93 5.31
N THR A 96 -5.39 16.01 6.24
CA THR A 96 -4.29 15.05 6.17
C THR A 96 -4.46 14.14 4.95
N PHE A 97 -3.35 13.76 4.32
CA PHE A 97 -3.34 12.92 3.14
C PHE A 97 -2.26 11.85 3.24
N GLY A 98 -2.42 10.75 2.50
CA GLY A 98 -1.63 9.54 2.65
C GLY A 98 -1.08 8.96 1.35
N SER A 99 -0.73 7.68 1.43
CA SER A 99 -0.22 6.83 0.36
C SER A 99 -1.26 5.73 0.05
N PRO A 100 -1.33 5.18 -1.19
CA PRO A 100 -0.52 5.51 -2.37
C PRO A 100 -0.92 6.85 -2.99
N TYR A 101 0.04 7.57 -3.55
CA TYR A 101 -0.23 8.74 -4.41
C TYR A 101 0.13 8.42 -5.86
N THR A 102 -0.49 9.13 -6.80
CA THR A 102 -0.16 9.00 -8.23
C THR A 102 0.46 10.30 -8.74
N LYS A 103 1.26 10.19 -9.79
CA LYS A 103 1.87 11.33 -10.48
C LYS A 103 1.63 11.20 -11.99
N MET A 104 1.09 12.25 -12.60
CA MET A 104 0.91 12.35 -14.05
C MET A 104 1.70 13.54 -14.59
N ARG A 105 2.47 13.33 -15.66
CA ARG A 105 3.09 14.44 -16.41
C ARG A 105 2.12 14.88 -17.51
N TYR A 106 1.70 16.14 -17.48
CA TYR A 106 0.84 16.70 -18.52
C TYR A 106 1.67 17.31 -19.64
N HIS A 107 1.25 17.02 -20.87
CA HIS A 107 1.89 17.51 -22.10
C HIS A 107 0.86 18.29 -22.94
N SER A 108 -0.23 17.62 -23.33
CA SER A 108 -1.37 18.20 -24.04
C SER A 108 -2.54 17.23 -24.00
N GLY A 109 -3.73 17.69 -24.41
CA GLY A 109 -4.93 16.85 -24.52
C GLY A 109 -5.70 16.72 -23.21
N PRO A 110 -6.56 15.69 -23.06
CA PRO A 110 -7.36 15.51 -21.87
C PRO A 110 -6.49 15.17 -20.65
N VAL A 111 -6.90 15.64 -19.46
CA VAL A 111 -6.28 15.21 -18.19
C VAL A 111 -7.02 13.99 -17.68
N GLU A 112 -6.44 12.82 -17.94
CA GLU A 112 -6.87 11.54 -17.41
C GLU A 112 -5.75 10.92 -16.57
N ILE A 113 -5.99 10.79 -15.27
CA ILE A 113 -4.99 10.35 -14.30
C ILE A 113 -5.35 8.94 -13.81
N ASP A 114 -4.43 7.98 -13.94
CA ASP A 114 -4.61 6.65 -13.36
C ASP A 114 -4.51 6.71 -11.83
N ILE A 115 -5.63 6.42 -11.18
CA ILE A 115 -5.76 6.33 -9.72
C ILE A 115 -6.22 4.93 -9.27
N THR A 116 -6.01 3.90 -10.09
CA THR A 116 -6.44 2.51 -9.85
C THR A 116 -6.04 2.06 -8.45
N ASN A 117 -4.81 2.33 -8.03
CA ASN A 117 -4.31 1.93 -6.70
C ASN A 117 -5.06 2.62 -5.55
N ILE A 118 -5.47 3.88 -5.71
CA ILE A 118 -6.19 4.61 -4.64
C ILE A 118 -7.60 4.02 -4.49
N VAL A 119 -8.34 3.94 -5.59
CA VAL A 119 -9.74 3.46 -5.56
C VAL A 119 -9.82 1.99 -5.20
N SER A 120 -8.85 1.17 -5.63
CA SER A 120 -8.77 -0.23 -5.22
C SER A 120 -8.58 -0.38 -3.71
N ASN A 121 -7.85 0.54 -3.06
CA ASN A 121 -7.71 0.52 -1.60
C ASN A 121 -8.98 0.98 -0.89
N TRP A 122 -9.78 1.87 -1.49
CA TRP A 122 -11.11 2.21 -0.98
C TRP A 122 -12.06 1.02 -1.00
N ILE A 123 -12.19 0.34 -2.15
CA ILE A 123 -13.10 -0.81 -2.29
C ILE A 123 -12.65 -2.01 -1.44
N ASN A 124 -11.34 -2.21 -1.25
CA ASN A 124 -10.84 -3.30 -0.43
C ASN A 124 -10.74 -2.94 1.07
N ASN A 125 -11.34 -1.83 1.51
CA ASN A 125 -11.35 -1.38 2.91
C ASN A 125 -9.96 -1.16 3.54
N ASN A 126 -8.92 -0.98 2.71
CA ASN A 126 -7.57 -0.67 3.17
C ASN A 126 -7.39 0.84 3.43
N LEU A 127 -8.24 1.67 2.82
CA LEU A 127 -8.29 3.12 3.02
C LEU A 127 -9.74 3.56 3.10
N VAL A 128 -10.06 4.43 4.06
CA VAL A 128 -11.37 5.10 4.10
C VAL A 128 -11.42 6.15 2.98
N ASN A 129 -12.53 6.21 2.24
CA ASN A 129 -12.73 7.22 1.21
C ASN A 129 -13.15 8.56 1.84
N TYR A 130 -12.17 9.43 2.10
CA TYR A 130 -12.39 10.84 2.44
C TYR A 130 -12.25 11.77 1.22
N GLY A 131 -12.08 11.21 0.02
CA GLY A 131 -11.80 11.94 -1.21
C GLY A 131 -10.31 12.06 -1.52
N LEU A 132 -9.99 13.00 -2.42
CA LEU A 132 -8.68 13.20 -3.03
C LEU A 132 -8.22 14.64 -2.86
N MET A 133 -6.92 14.84 -2.64
CA MET A 133 -6.24 16.10 -2.90
C MET A 133 -5.51 16.02 -4.23
N ILE A 134 -5.65 17.05 -5.06
CA ILE A 134 -4.95 17.21 -6.32
C ILE A 134 -4.15 18.50 -6.26
N LYS A 135 -2.84 18.40 -6.53
CA LYS A 135 -1.98 19.57 -6.67
C LYS A 135 -1.11 19.49 -7.92
N GLY A 136 -0.76 20.65 -8.45
CA GLY A 136 0.15 20.78 -9.58
C GLY A 136 1.60 20.95 -9.15
N THR A 137 2.47 21.23 -10.12
CA THR A 137 3.85 21.67 -9.85
C THR A 137 3.82 23.05 -9.20
N GLU A 138 4.23 23.17 -7.94
CA GLU A 138 4.25 24.46 -7.21
C GLU A 138 5.61 25.18 -7.30
N SER A 139 6.63 24.59 -7.93
CA SER A 139 7.95 25.22 -8.09
C SER A 139 8.05 26.20 -9.26
N SER A 140 7.04 26.26 -10.12
CA SER A 140 7.00 27.10 -11.32
C SER A 140 5.56 27.40 -11.72
N CYS A 141 5.34 28.42 -12.55
CA CYS A 141 4.03 28.71 -13.12
C CYS A 141 3.49 27.49 -13.88
N SER A 142 2.32 27.02 -13.47
CA SER A 142 1.72 25.77 -13.92
C SER A 142 0.19 25.77 -13.79
N LEU A 143 -0.42 26.90 -13.44
CA LEU A 143 -1.85 27.01 -13.16
C LEU A 143 -2.69 26.51 -14.32
N MET A 144 -3.60 25.60 -13.99
CA MET A 144 -4.69 25.16 -14.86
C MET A 144 -6.00 25.20 -14.10
N THR A 145 -7.08 25.44 -14.83
CA THR A 145 -8.44 25.36 -14.29
C THR A 145 -9.24 24.25 -14.92
N PHE A 146 -10.12 23.68 -14.11
CA PHE A 146 -10.95 22.53 -14.43
C PHE A 146 -12.38 22.80 -13.97
N GLY A 147 -13.36 22.09 -14.51
CA GLY A 147 -14.70 22.13 -13.93
C GLY A 147 -14.73 21.48 -12.54
N SER A 148 -15.69 21.90 -11.73
CA SER A 148 -15.89 21.46 -10.35
C SER A 148 -17.09 20.51 -10.20
N ALA A 149 -17.30 19.99 -8.99
CA ALA A 149 -18.49 19.20 -8.66
C ALA A 149 -19.80 19.99 -8.79
N ILE A 150 -19.77 21.31 -8.62
CA ILE A 150 -20.95 22.19 -8.71
C ILE A 150 -21.05 22.93 -10.05
N ASN A 151 -20.30 22.48 -11.06
CA ASN A 151 -20.36 23.10 -12.37
C ASN A 151 -21.75 22.90 -13.00
N PRO A 152 -22.39 23.95 -13.55
CA PRO A 152 -23.72 23.84 -14.15
C PRO A 152 -23.74 22.99 -15.42
N ASP A 153 -22.61 22.81 -16.11
CA ASP A 153 -22.46 21.88 -17.23
C ASP A 153 -21.99 20.50 -16.71
N PRO A 154 -22.83 19.45 -16.79
CA PRO A 154 -22.46 18.10 -16.37
C PRO A 154 -21.27 17.49 -17.13
N ASN A 155 -20.90 18.05 -18.29
CA ASN A 155 -19.71 17.63 -19.02
C ASN A 155 -18.42 18.16 -18.42
N LEU A 156 -18.50 19.25 -17.64
CA LEU A 156 -17.37 19.85 -16.95
C LEU A 156 -17.19 19.32 -15.52
N VAL A 157 -18.16 18.56 -14.99
CA VAL A 157 -18.02 17.90 -13.69
C VAL A 157 -16.94 16.80 -13.75
N PRO A 158 -15.95 16.78 -12.83
CA PRO A 158 -14.94 15.72 -12.75
C PRO A 158 -15.53 14.33 -12.59
N LYS A 159 -14.88 13.32 -13.18
CA LYS A 159 -15.41 11.95 -13.25
C LYS A 159 -14.38 10.90 -12.88
N LEU A 160 -14.81 9.80 -12.26
CA LEU A 160 -14.08 8.55 -12.23
C LEU A 160 -14.65 7.61 -13.28
N ARG A 161 -13.81 7.20 -14.23
CA ARG A 161 -14.10 6.12 -15.16
C ARG A 161 -13.49 4.82 -14.63
N ILE A 162 -14.33 3.87 -14.26
CA ILE A 162 -13.95 2.59 -13.66
C ILE A 162 -14.22 1.49 -14.67
N ILE A 163 -13.15 0.83 -15.13
CA ILE A 163 -13.23 -0.37 -15.94
C ILE A 163 -13.09 -1.57 -15.02
N TYR A 164 -14.02 -2.52 -15.12
CA TYR A 164 -14.04 -3.68 -14.26
C TYR A 164 -14.28 -4.97 -15.05
N SER A 165 -14.06 -6.10 -14.40
CA SER A 165 -14.46 -7.41 -14.91
C SER A 165 -15.46 -8.08 -13.97
N LEU A 166 -16.38 -8.85 -14.55
CA LEU A 166 -17.28 -9.72 -13.82
C LEU A 166 -16.62 -11.10 -13.76
N GLY A 167 -16.27 -11.52 -12.55
CA GLY A 167 -15.64 -12.81 -12.28
C GLY A 167 -15.43 -12.95 -10.77
N PRO A 168 -15.13 -14.16 -10.27
CA PRO A 168 -14.74 -14.30 -8.87
C PRO A 168 -13.58 -13.34 -8.59
N LYS A 169 -13.67 -12.55 -7.50
CA LYS A 169 -12.50 -11.81 -7.02
C LYS A 169 -11.36 -12.80 -6.89
N PRO A 170 -10.15 -12.52 -7.41
CA PRO A 170 -8.98 -13.26 -6.97
C PRO A 170 -9.03 -13.17 -5.45
N VAL A 171 -9.29 -14.28 -4.77
CA VAL A 171 -9.27 -14.34 -3.33
C VAL A 171 -7.88 -13.81 -2.98
N PRO A 172 -7.76 -12.67 -2.25
CA PRO A 172 -6.45 -12.23 -1.81
C PRO A 172 -5.86 -13.44 -1.11
N SER A 173 -4.70 -13.90 -1.57
CA SER A 173 -3.95 -14.89 -0.81
C SER A 173 -3.63 -14.20 0.52
N LEU A 174 -4.50 -14.41 1.52
CA LEU A 174 -4.45 -13.73 2.83
C LEU A 174 -3.12 -13.98 3.54
N VAL A 175 -2.36 -14.96 3.06
CA VAL A 175 -1.07 -15.37 3.53
C VAL A 175 -0.21 -15.75 2.34
N ASN A 176 0.91 -15.04 2.15
CA ASN A 176 1.98 -15.50 1.29
C ASN A 176 2.94 -16.38 2.11
N PHE A 177 3.51 -17.41 1.47
CA PHE A 177 4.49 -18.29 2.11
C PHE A 177 5.87 -18.08 1.48
N LYS A 178 6.91 -18.10 2.31
CA LYS A 178 8.31 -18.18 1.89
C LYS A 178 8.98 -19.33 2.60
N GLU A 179 10.00 -19.90 1.95
CA GLU A 179 10.84 -20.94 2.53
C GLU A 179 12.31 -20.50 2.57
N LYS A 180 13.01 -20.88 3.64
CA LYS A 180 14.46 -20.78 3.77
C LYS A 180 15.02 -22.17 4.05
N ASN A 181 15.91 -22.62 3.18
CA ASN A 181 16.57 -23.92 3.29
C ASN A 181 18.02 -23.73 3.79
N PHE A 182 18.44 -24.53 4.75
CA PHE A 182 19.82 -24.56 5.26
C PHE A 182 20.15 -25.91 5.90
N THR A 183 21.42 -26.16 6.18
CA THR A 183 21.89 -27.37 6.86
C THR A 183 22.41 -27.05 8.25
N LEU A 184 22.29 -28.01 9.16
CA LEU A 184 22.98 -27.99 10.46
C LEU A 184 23.75 -29.31 10.61
N SER A 185 24.90 -29.23 11.29
CA SER A 185 25.76 -30.38 11.57
C SER A 185 26.39 -30.26 12.94
N ASN A 186 27.06 -31.31 13.39
CA ASN A 186 27.86 -31.28 14.62
C ASN A 186 28.95 -30.19 14.61
N THR A 187 29.47 -29.82 13.44
CA THR A 187 30.46 -28.74 13.27
C THR A 187 29.84 -27.34 13.12
N SER A 188 28.58 -27.25 12.71
CA SER A 188 27.81 -26.02 12.58
C SER A 188 26.40 -26.21 13.17
N PRO A 189 26.29 -26.33 14.50
CA PRO A 189 25.04 -26.74 15.15
C PRO A 189 24.00 -25.62 15.22
N THR A 190 24.37 -24.37 14.98
CA THR A 190 23.49 -23.21 15.13
C THR A 190 23.24 -22.54 13.78
N SER A 191 21.97 -22.25 13.49
CA SER A 191 21.58 -21.51 12.29
C SER A 191 21.96 -20.03 12.40
N THR A 192 22.05 -19.36 11.25
CA THR A 192 22.01 -17.89 11.25
C THR A 192 20.67 -17.40 11.80
N SER A 193 20.69 -16.24 12.46
CA SER A 193 19.46 -15.59 12.93
C SER A 193 18.60 -15.15 11.75
N THR A 194 17.30 -15.38 11.82
CA THR A 194 16.33 -14.88 10.85
C THR A 194 15.44 -13.85 11.53
N CYS A 195 15.50 -12.60 11.06
CA CYS A 195 14.63 -11.53 11.55
C CYS A 195 13.20 -11.77 11.03
N VAL A 196 12.23 -11.81 11.94
CA VAL A 196 10.84 -12.22 11.68
C VAL A 196 9.83 -11.10 11.88
N GLY A 197 10.28 -9.84 11.90
CA GLY A 197 9.44 -8.68 12.21
C GLY A 197 8.27 -8.42 11.24
N THR A 198 8.26 -9.06 10.07
CA THR A 198 7.16 -9.01 9.10
C THR A 198 6.43 -10.35 8.95
N PHE A 199 6.73 -11.33 9.80
CA PHE A 199 6.18 -12.69 9.70
C PHE A 199 4.97 -12.82 10.63
N LYS A 200 3.99 -13.64 10.24
CA LYS A 200 2.87 -13.98 11.11
C LYS A 200 3.19 -15.20 11.96
N ASP A 201 3.55 -16.29 11.30
CA ASP A 201 3.85 -17.61 11.87
C ASP A 201 4.94 -18.30 11.03
N GLY A 202 5.65 -19.26 11.61
CA GLY A 202 6.60 -20.09 10.86
C GLY A 202 6.91 -21.42 11.52
N THR A 203 7.35 -22.39 10.73
CA THR A 203 7.65 -23.76 11.17
C THR A 203 8.99 -24.20 10.60
N PHE A 204 9.84 -24.74 11.47
CA PHE A 204 11.07 -25.41 11.09
C PHE A 204 10.81 -26.90 10.88
N PHE A 205 10.91 -27.36 9.64
CA PHE A 205 10.93 -28.77 9.30
C PHE A 205 12.37 -29.25 9.27
N ILE A 206 12.70 -30.24 10.08
CA ILE A 206 14.07 -30.72 10.27
C ILE A 206 14.09 -32.17 9.86
N THR A 207 14.93 -32.52 8.89
CA THR A 207 15.03 -33.86 8.34
C THR A 207 16.46 -34.35 8.46
N ARG A 208 16.62 -35.52 9.06
CA ARG A 208 17.92 -36.19 9.16
C ARG A 208 18.36 -36.66 7.77
N THR A 209 19.61 -36.38 7.40
CA THR A 209 20.15 -36.77 6.09
C THR A 209 21.20 -37.86 6.17
N ASP A 210 21.70 -38.15 7.38
CA ASP A 210 22.60 -39.28 7.65
C ASP A 210 21.84 -40.54 8.10
N ALA A 211 22.56 -41.68 8.14
CA ALA A 211 22.04 -42.97 8.57
C ALA A 211 22.20 -43.24 10.08
N GLY A 212 22.55 -42.21 10.87
CA GLY A 212 22.75 -42.34 12.30
C GLY A 212 21.44 -42.54 13.06
N THR A 213 21.53 -43.17 14.23
CA THR A 213 20.38 -43.46 15.11
C THR A 213 20.47 -42.75 16.46
N ASP A 214 21.57 -42.05 16.73
CA ASP A 214 21.76 -41.30 17.97
C ASP A 214 20.74 -40.15 18.07
N PRO A 215 20.04 -39.97 19.20
CA PRO A 215 19.08 -38.88 19.36
C PRO A 215 19.72 -37.50 19.17
N LEU A 216 19.09 -36.65 18.34
CA LEU A 216 19.47 -35.25 18.13
C LEU A 216 18.40 -34.35 18.71
N THR A 217 18.76 -33.44 19.61
CA THR A 217 17.84 -32.44 20.16
C THR A 217 17.95 -31.14 19.37
N PHE A 218 16.81 -30.61 18.94
CA PHE A 218 16.71 -29.31 18.29
C PHE A 218 15.96 -28.33 19.17
N THR A 219 16.42 -27.10 19.22
CA THR A 219 15.87 -26.04 20.08
C THR A 219 15.76 -24.75 19.29
N ILE A 220 14.57 -24.14 19.30
CA ILE A 220 14.35 -22.78 18.83
C ILE A 220 14.78 -21.81 19.94
N GLN A 221 15.51 -20.78 19.55
CA GLN A 221 15.74 -19.62 20.40
C GLN A 221 15.15 -18.36 19.78
N VAL A 222 14.53 -17.55 20.62
CA VAL A 222 13.89 -16.28 20.29
C VAL A 222 14.67 -15.12 20.88
N SER A 223 14.68 -13.99 20.16
CA SER A 223 15.34 -12.77 20.59
C SER A 223 14.53 -11.52 20.23
N ALA A 224 14.46 -10.55 21.14
CA ALA A 224 13.80 -9.27 20.93
C ALA A 224 14.73 -8.18 20.35
N ASP A 225 16.05 -8.36 20.46
CA ASP A 225 17.09 -7.40 20.10
C ASP A 225 18.11 -7.97 19.08
N GLY A 226 18.06 -9.29 18.81
CA GLY A 226 19.01 -10.01 17.97
C GLY A 226 20.30 -10.42 18.69
N THR A 227 20.47 -10.05 19.96
CA THR A 227 21.69 -10.29 20.74
C THR A 227 21.45 -11.15 21.98
N THR A 228 20.32 -10.95 22.65
CA THR A 228 19.89 -11.71 23.84
C THR A 228 18.92 -12.81 23.43
N TRP A 229 19.24 -14.06 23.76
CA TRP A 229 18.49 -15.23 23.28
C TRP A 229 17.85 -16.01 24.42
N VAL A 230 16.57 -16.35 24.26
CA VAL A 230 15.79 -17.16 25.19
C VAL A 230 15.37 -18.46 24.50
N THR A 231 15.42 -19.58 25.21
CA THR A 231 14.94 -20.87 24.71
C THR A 231 13.41 -20.86 24.61
N ASP A 232 12.90 -21.33 23.48
CA ASP A 232 11.47 -21.36 23.16
C ASP A 232 10.94 -22.80 23.18
N SER A 233 10.98 -23.49 22.03
CA SER A 233 10.52 -24.88 21.89
C SER A 233 11.68 -25.82 21.55
N SER A 234 11.55 -27.08 21.95
CA SER A 234 12.56 -28.11 21.68
C SER A 234 11.90 -29.47 21.44
N ASP A 235 12.52 -30.28 20.57
CA ASP A 235 12.10 -31.65 20.29
C ASP A 235 13.31 -32.50 19.88
N THR A 236 13.16 -33.82 19.96
CA THR A 236 14.22 -34.79 19.70
C THR A 236 13.92 -35.61 18.44
N LEU A 237 14.90 -35.64 17.55
CA LEU A 237 14.89 -36.39 16.30
C LEU A 237 15.81 -37.60 16.41
N THR A 238 15.25 -38.80 16.40
CA THR A 238 16.02 -40.05 16.32
C THR A 238 16.20 -40.50 14.87
N ASN A 239 15.11 -40.52 14.09
CA ASN A 239 15.09 -40.86 12.68
C ASN A 239 13.96 -40.07 11.95
N GLY A 240 14.11 -39.84 10.65
CA GLY A 240 13.11 -39.19 9.81
C GLY A 240 13.09 -37.67 9.95
N SER A 241 11.92 -37.11 10.23
CA SER A 241 11.68 -35.65 10.29
C SER A 241 10.86 -35.25 11.51
N ILE A 242 11.14 -34.06 12.03
CA ILE A 242 10.32 -33.38 13.04
C ILE A 242 9.93 -31.98 12.56
N ALA A 243 8.92 -31.38 13.20
CA ALA A 243 8.51 -30.01 12.98
C ALA A 243 8.51 -29.23 14.30
N LEU A 244 9.19 -28.08 14.32
CA LEU A 244 9.23 -27.18 15.47
C LEU A 244 8.58 -25.85 15.12
N VAL A 245 7.68 -25.40 15.98
CA VAL A 245 6.97 -24.12 15.86
C VAL A 245 7.45 -23.21 17.00
N PRO A 246 7.84 -21.95 16.72
CA PRO A 246 8.07 -20.96 17.77
C PRO A 246 6.78 -20.69 18.55
N LEU A 247 6.84 -20.70 19.88
CA LEU A 247 5.70 -20.39 20.75
C LEU A 247 5.71 -18.93 21.20
N TYR A 248 6.89 -18.31 21.26
CA TYR A 248 7.06 -16.93 21.68
C TYR A 248 7.34 -16.01 20.50
N PHE A 249 6.69 -14.84 20.51
CA PHE A 249 6.97 -13.78 19.55
C PHE A 249 8.30 -13.09 19.87
N GLY A 250 9.14 -12.90 18.85
CA GLY A 250 10.35 -12.09 18.93
C GLY A 250 10.69 -11.43 17.62
N LYS A 251 11.74 -10.61 17.61
CA LYS A 251 12.25 -10.00 16.38
C LYS A 251 13.09 -10.97 15.56
N CYS A 252 13.72 -11.95 16.19
CA CYS A 252 14.59 -12.92 15.53
C CYS A 252 14.39 -14.32 16.08
N TYR A 253 14.48 -15.33 15.20
CA TYR A 253 14.59 -16.74 15.57
C TYR A 253 15.92 -17.32 15.09
N ARG A 254 16.44 -18.30 15.84
CA ARG A 254 17.50 -19.21 15.37
C ARG A 254 17.21 -20.63 15.86
N LEU A 255 17.72 -21.62 15.12
CA LEU A 255 17.61 -23.03 15.45
C LEU A 255 18.98 -23.56 15.89
N ILE A 256 19.00 -24.35 16.96
CA ILE A 256 20.20 -24.99 17.49
C ILE A 256 19.97 -26.49 17.54
N GLY A 257 20.88 -27.27 16.96
CA GLY A 257 20.93 -28.73 17.07
C GLY A 257 22.04 -29.19 18.01
N SER A 258 21.81 -30.24 18.77
CA SER A 258 22.80 -30.87 19.63
C SER A 258 22.61 -32.37 19.65
N GLY A 259 23.71 -33.12 19.66
CA GLY A 259 23.68 -34.58 19.70
C GLY A 259 25.09 -35.15 19.67
N ALA A 260 25.22 -36.42 20.06
CA ALA A 260 26.49 -37.12 20.01
C ALA A 260 26.88 -37.50 18.56
N GLY A 261 28.17 -37.72 18.34
CA GLY A 261 28.69 -38.21 17.07
C GLY A 261 28.67 -37.20 15.92
N THR A 262 28.85 -37.71 14.70
CA THR A 262 28.77 -36.93 13.48
C THR A 262 27.35 -36.99 12.96
N TRP A 263 26.74 -35.83 12.72
CA TRP A 263 25.39 -35.74 12.21
C TRP A 263 25.22 -34.57 11.24
N ASN A 264 24.23 -34.70 10.36
CA ASN A 264 23.84 -33.70 9.38
C ASN A 264 22.31 -33.72 9.20
N VAL A 265 21.70 -32.54 9.17
CA VAL A 265 20.27 -32.37 8.92
C VAL A 265 20.01 -31.28 7.89
N ASN A 266 18.97 -31.49 7.09
CA ASN A 266 18.38 -30.45 6.26
C ASN A 266 17.26 -29.77 7.03
N VAL A 267 17.25 -28.45 7.02
CA VAL A 267 16.23 -27.63 7.65
C VAL A 267 15.52 -26.80 6.58
N LYS A 268 14.19 -26.88 6.57
CA LYS A 268 13.31 -26.01 5.80
C LYS A 268 12.48 -25.18 6.77
N PHE A 269 12.74 -23.88 6.81
CA PHE A 269 11.92 -22.94 7.56
C PHE A 269 10.86 -22.33 6.64
N VAL A 270 9.59 -22.69 6.86
CA VAL A 270 8.44 -22.17 6.09
C VAL A 270 7.73 -21.14 6.95
N TYR A 271 7.49 -19.94 6.42
CA TYR A 271 6.85 -18.87 7.19
C TYR A 271 5.86 -18.06 6.36
N GLN A 272 4.88 -17.52 7.07
CA GLN A 272 3.81 -16.67 6.59
C GLN A 272 4.23 -15.21 6.64
N TYR A 273 3.93 -14.45 5.59
CA TYR A 273 4.11 -12.99 5.55
C TYR A 273 2.95 -12.32 4.82
N TYR A 274 2.74 -11.03 5.11
CA TYR A 274 1.81 -10.17 4.37
C TYR A 274 2.43 -9.73 3.04
#